data_AF-A0A969NIH6-F1
#
_entry.id   AF-A0A969NIH6-F1
#
_cell.length_a   1.000
_cell.length_b   1.000
_cell.length_c   1.000
_cell.angle_alpha   90.00
_cell.angle_beta   90.00
_cell.angle_gamma   90.00
#
_symmetry.space_group_name_H-M   'P 1'
#
loop_
_entity.id
_entity.type
_entity.pdbx_description
1 polymer ?
#
loop_
_entity_poly.entity_id
_entity_poly.type
_entity_poly.pdbx_seq_one_letter_code
_entity_poly.pdbx_strand_id
1 'polypeptide(L)'
;MYDKDLLGLGTYNYRGNWNMLDNIIVSNALLNSSSGYRVSSDGGQIFSARWMLFDNVKTGDLTPNKTYGGQNYYGGVSDHLPVFVILKKE
;
A
#
# COMPACT_ATOMS: atom_id res chain seq x y z
N MET A 1 -7.54 -0.93 6.25
CA MET A 1 -7.32 0.29 5.42
C MET A 1 -8.56 0.59 4.57
N TYR A 2 -9.75 0.37 5.13
CA TYR A 2 -11.02 0.45 4.41
C TYR A 2 -11.33 1.86 3.92
N ASP A 3 -11.11 2.88 4.76
CA ASP A 3 -11.34 4.27 4.36
C ASP A 3 -10.47 4.69 3.16
N LYS A 4 -9.27 4.12 3.02
CA LYS A 4 -8.40 4.38 1.86
C LYS A 4 -8.96 3.74 0.59
N ASP A 5 -9.53 2.54 0.68
CA ASP A 5 -10.20 1.86 -0.43
C ASP A 5 -11.41 2.67 -0.92
N LEU A 6 -12.22 3.21 0.00
CA LEU A 6 -13.35 4.08 -0.33
C LEU A 6 -12.94 5.38 -1.04
N LEU A 7 -11.72 5.86 -0.80
CA LEU A 7 -11.14 7.03 -1.48
C LEU A 7 -10.50 6.68 -2.83
N GLY A 8 -10.61 5.43 -3.30
CA GLY A 8 -9.99 4.97 -4.54
C GLY A 8 -8.47 4.87 -4.45
N LEU A 9 -7.91 4.78 -3.25
CA LEU A 9 -6.49 4.49 -3.04
C LEU A 9 -6.29 2.98 -2.91
N GLY A 10 -5.12 2.51 -3.30
CA GLY A 10 -4.81 1.09 -3.30
C GLY A 10 -3.32 0.82 -3.34
N THR A 11 -2.99 -0.44 -3.14
CA THR A 11 -1.63 -0.97 -3.32
C THR A 11 -1.45 -1.56 -4.70
N TYR A 12 -2.54 -2.03 -5.31
CA TYR A 12 -2.57 -2.73 -6.58
C TYR A 12 -3.42 -1.97 -7.59
N ASN A 13 -2.96 -1.88 -8.83
CA ASN A 13 -3.73 -1.29 -9.92
C ASN A 13 -4.09 -2.35 -10.98
N TYR A 14 -5.39 -2.52 -11.24
CA TYR A 14 -5.92 -3.37 -12.29
C TYR A 14 -6.79 -2.58 -13.26
N ARG A 15 -6.33 -2.48 -14.51
CA ARG A 15 -7.03 -1.78 -15.59
C ARG A 15 -7.47 -0.36 -15.20
N GLY A 16 -6.58 0.38 -14.52
CA GLY A 16 -6.84 1.74 -14.06
C GLY A 16 -7.48 1.83 -12.67
N ASN A 17 -8.05 0.74 -12.14
CA ASN A 17 -8.66 0.73 -10.81
C ASN A 17 -7.63 0.39 -9.74
N TRP A 18 -7.48 1.28 -8.76
CA TRP A 18 -6.72 1.02 -7.55
C TRP A 18 -7.57 0.20 -6.57
N ASN A 19 -6.97 -0.84 -5.98
CA ASN A 19 -7.63 -1.75 -5.06
C ASN A 19 -6.79 -1.91 -3.78
N MET A 20 -7.46 -1.99 -2.63
CA MET A 20 -6.82 -2.23 -1.33
C MET A 20 -6.94 -3.70 -0.88
N LEU A 21 -6.24 -4.61 -1.56
CA LEU A 21 -6.27 -6.04 -1.23
C LEU A 21 -5.36 -6.39 -0.03
N ASP A 22 -4.32 -5.60 0.18
CA ASP A 22 -3.30 -5.84 1.20
C ASP A 22 -3.78 -5.39 2.59
N ASN A 23 -3.51 -6.20 3.61
CA ASN A 23 -4.00 -5.99 4.97
C ASN A 23 -2.91 -6.23 6.02
N ILE A 24 -2.97 -5.48 7.12
CA ILE A 24 -2.18 -5.72 8.33
C ILE A 24 -3.16 -5.98 9.46
N ILE A 25 -3.03 -7.16 10.08
CA ILE A 25 -3.86 -7.58 11.21
C ILE A 25 -3.00 -7.55 12.46
N VAL A 26 -3.50 -6.89 13.50
CA VAL A 26 -2.80 -6.74 14.79
C VAL A 26 -3.66 -7.27 15.93
N SER A 27 -3.00 -7.63 17.03
CA SER A 27 -3.72 -8.06 18.24
C SER A 27 -4.45 -6.88 18.89
N ASN A 28 -5.56 -7.18 19.59
CA ASN A 28 -6.31 -6.17 20.35
C ASN A 28 -5.44 -5.45 21.40
N ALA A 29 -4.42 -6.13 21.94
CA ALA A 29 -3.46 -5.54 22.86
C ALA A 29 -2.68 -4.39 22.22
N LEU A 30 -2.25 -4.53 20.96
CA LEU A 30 -1.56 -3.45 20.24
C LEU A 30 -2.46 -2.26 19.90
N LEU A 31 -3.79 -2.40 20.02
CA LEU A 31 -4.75 -1.31 19.80
C LEU A 31 -5.08 -0.56 21.10
N ASN A 32 -5.09 -1.27 22.24
CA ASN A 32 -5.65 -0.78 23.50
C ASN A 32 -4.66 -0.75 24.67
N SER A 33 -3.40 -1.13 24.48
CA SER A 33 -2.42 -1.12 25.58
C SER A 33 -2.15 0.30 26.09
N SER A 34 -2.02 0.43 27.41
CA SER A 34 -1.62 1.65 28.10
C SER A 34 -0.12 1.68 28.44
N SER A 35 0.64 0.66 28.01
CA SER A 35 2.09 0.56 28.19
C SER A 35 2.72 -0.29 27.08
N GLY A 36 4.01 -0.10 26.81
CA GLY A 36 4.70 -0.85 25.76
C GLY A 36 4.41 -0.29 24.37
N TYR A 37 4.16 -1.14 23.37
CA TYR A 37 3.90 -0.68 22.01
C TYR A 37 2.43 -0.61 21.68
N ARG A 38 2.05 0.44 20.94
CA ARG A 38 0.72 0.64 20.38
C ARG A 38 0.80 1.00 18.90
N VAL A 39 -0.17 0.54 18.11
CA VAL A 39 -0.35 1.03 16.75
C VAL A 39 -0.79 2.49 16.81
N SER A 40 -0.13 3.32 16.02
CA SER A 40 -0.47 4.73 15.89
C SER A 40 -1.90 4.94 15.38
N SER A 41 -2.51 6.06 15.77
CA SER A 41 -3.92 6.36 15.48
C SER A 41 -4.25 6.55 14.01
N ASP A 42 -3.25 6.79 13.16
CA ASP A 42 -3.36 6.82 11.70
C ASP A 42 -3.53 5.41 11.08
N GLY A 43 -3.33 4.34 11.86
CA GLY A 43 -3.57 2.97 11.42
C GLY A 43 -2.68 2.52 10.26
N GLY A 44 -3.19 1.58 9.45
CA GLY A 44 -2.48 1.08 8.27
C GLY A 44 -2.30 2.14 7.18
N GLN A 45 -1.09 2.23 6.63
CA GLN A 45 -0.67 3.19 5.60
C GLN A 45 -0.14 2.46 4.38
N ILE A 46 -0.24 3.11 3.20
CA ILE A 46 0.45 2.67 1.98
C ILE A 46 1.74 3.47 1.87
N PHE A 47 2.86 2.80 1.65
CA PHE A 47 4.10 3.47 1.30
C PHE A 47 4.19 3.58 -0.23
N SER A 48 4.26 4.82 -0.72
CA SER A 48 4.34 5.13 -2.14
C SER A 48 5.47 6.12 -2.38
N ALA A 49 6.51 5.67 -3.08
CA ALA A 49 7.63 6.51 -3.49
C ALA A 49 7.67 6.62 -5.01
N ARG A 50 8.15 7.74 -5.56
CA ARG A 50 8.15 7.98 -7.01
C ARG A 50 8.85 6.87 -7.80
N TRP A 51 9.94 6.30 -7.27
CA TRP A 51 10.69 5.21 -7.91
C TRP A 51 9.94 3.86 -7.93
N MET A 52 8.90 3.70 -7.11
CA MET A 52 8.02 2.53 -7.11
C MET A 52 6.91 2.63 -8.15
N LEU A 53 6.73 3.80 -8.79
CA LEU A 53 5.65 4.06 -9.73
C LEU A 53 6.16 4.10 -11.16
N PHE A 54 5.41 3.48 -12.06
CA PHE A 54 5.57 3.61 -13.50
C PHE A 54 4.61 4.69 -14.02
N ASP A 55 5.14 5.60 -14.82
CA ASP A 55 4.40 6.68 -15.46
C ASP A 55 4.07 6.29 -16.91
N ASN A 56 2.81 6.00 -17.17
CA ASN A 56 2.37 5.71 -18.53
C ASN A 56 2.16 7.00 -19.30
N VAL A 57 3.21 7.48 -19.97
CA VAL A 57 3.21 8.72 -20.76
C VAL A 57 2.06 8.80 -21.78
N LYS A 58 1.53 7.66 -22.26
CA LYS A 58 0.42 7.64 -23.23
C LYS A 58 -0.93 7.92 -22.59
N THR A 59 -1.15 7.49 -21.35
CA THR A 59 -2.45 7.63 -20.66
C THR A 59 -2.42 8.65 -19.52
N GLY A 60 -1.23 9.03 -19.04
CA GLY A 60 -1.03 9.84 -17.84
C GLY A 60 -1.19 9.05 -16.53
N ASP A 61 -1.43 7.73 -16.59
CA ASP A 61 -1.68 6.93 -15.40
C ASP A 61 -0.39 6.63 -14.64
N LEU A 62 -0.49 6.68 -13.32
CA LEU A 62 0.51 6.12 -12.41
C LEU A 62 0.06 4.75 -11.95
N THR A 63 0.95 3.77 -12.06
CA THR A 63 0.71 2.39 -11.60
C THR A 63 1.95 1.86 -10.88
N PRO A 64 1.86 0.78 -10.11
CA PRO A 64 3.05 0.14 -9.56
C PRO A 64 4.03 -0.25 -10.68
N ASN A 65 5.31 0.05 -10.48
CA ASN A 65 6.38 -0.33 -11.38
C ASN A 65 6.65 -1.83 -11.23
N LYS A 66 5.84 -2.64 -11.90
CA LYS A 66 5.85 -4.10 -11.82
C LYS A 66 7.08 -4.73 -12.45
N THR A 67 7.52 -5.84 -11.86
CA THR A 67 8.59 -6.66 -12.43
C THR A 67 8.13 -7.39 -13.69
N TYR A 68 6.90 -7.92 -13.67
CA TYR A 68 6.28 -8.65 -14.78
C TYR A 68 4.84 -8.18 -15.03
N GLY A 69 4.37 -8.33 -16.26
CA GLY A 69 2.95 -8.21 -16.61
C GLY A 69 2.59 -9.21 -17.71
N GLY A 70 1.82 -10.24 -17.36
CA GLY A 70 1.63 -11.40 -18.22
C GLY A 70 2.97 -12.13 -18.43
N GLN A 71 3.34 -12.36 -19.69
CA GLN A 71 4.61 -13.01 -20.05
C GLN A 71 5.78 -12.02 -20.20
N ASN A 72 5.53 -10.71 -20.10
CA ASN A 72 6.54 -9.69 -20.34
C ASN A 72 7.26 -9.30 -19.04
N TYR A 73 8.59 -9.18 -19.11
CA TYR A 73 9.43 -8.62 -18.05
C TYR A 73 9.63 -7.12 -18.27
N TYR A 74 9.38 -6.32 -17.23
CA TYR A 74 9.56 -4.86 -17.23
C TYR A 74 10.69 -4.40 -16.29
N GLY A 75 11.12 -5.25 -15.35
CA GLY A 75 12.24 -4.95 -14.45
C GLY A 75 11.94 -3.93 -13.36
N GLY A 76 10.66 -3.59 -13.14
CA GLY A 76 10.24 -2.80 -12.01
C GLY A 76 10.37 -3.53 -10.67
N VAL A 77 10.21 -2.79 -9.57
CA VAL A 77 10.48 -3.29 -8.21
C VAL A 77 9.34 -4.17 -7.66
N SER A 78 8.08 -3.85 -7.97
CA SER A 78 6.93 -4.58 -7.42
C SER A 78 5.64 -4.23 -8.18
N ASP A 79 4.74 -5.19 -8.35
CA ASP A 79 3.40 -4.97 -8.91
C ASP A 79 2.37 -4.49 -7.86
N HIS A 80 2.76 -4.46 -6.59
CA HIS A 80 2.02 -3.90 -5.46
C HIS A 80 2.85 -2.87 -4.69
N LEU A 81 2.21 -1.83 -4.15
CA LEU A 81 2.81 -0.93 -3.16
C LEU A 81 2.76 -1.55 -1.76
N PRO A 82 3.81 -1.40 -0.94
CA PRO A 82 3.83 -1.97 0.40
C PRO A 82 2.91 -1.22 1.36
N VAL A 83 2.43 -1.93 2.38
CA VAL A 83 1.67 -1.38 3.50
C VAL A 83 2.45 -1.47 4.79
N PHE A 84 2.22 -0.52 5.69
CA PHE A 84 2.89 -0.48 6.99
C PHE A 84 1.99 0.10 8.07
N VAL A 85 2.40 -0.09 9.33
CA VAL A 85 1.87 0.59 10.51
C VAL A 85 3.04 1.18 11.28
N ILE A 86 2.81 2.24 12.05
CA ILE A 86 3.81 2.76 12.98
C ILE A 86 3.48 2.23 14.36
N LEU A 87 4.46 1.61 15.02
CA LEU A 87 4.38 1.27 16.43
C LEU A 87 4.99 2.41 17.25
N LYS A 88 4.20 3.00 18.13
CA LYS A 88 4.65 3.98 19.11
C LYS A 88 4.85 3.30 20.45
N LYS A 89 5.88 3.71 21.16
CA LYS A 89 6.08 3.29 22.54
C LYS A 89 5.33 4.28 23.45
N GLU A 90 4.44 3.77 24.27
CA GLU A 90 3.76 4.50 25.35
C GLU A 90 4.65 4.52 26.60
#